data_AF-A0A960T0A3-F1
#
_entry.id   AF-A0A960T0A3-F1
#
_cell.length_a   1.000
_cell.length_b   1.000
_cell.length_c   1.000
_cell.angle_alpha   90.00
_cell.angle_beta   90.00
_cell.angle_gamma   90.00
#
_symmetry.space_group_name_H-M   'P 1'
#
loop_
_entity.id
_entity.type
_entity.pdbx_description
1 polymer ?
#
loop_
_entity_poly.entity_id
_entity_poly.type
_entity_poly.pdbx_seq_one_letter_code
_entity_poly.pdbx_strand_id
1 'polypeptide(L)'
;MNRNKGHQRGKSLKHRAQDKRGGNSAAELPTGPPGSLAHEAARYLEALAVKNHTPDTIEGRRDALKVFLLWTGERDLTNPAAITKPILESYQRHLWRWRKKNGKPLGISTQRGRLGTLKDFFSWLAKQNAIPANPASELELPRPEKRLPKE
;
A
#
# COMPACT_ATOMS: atom_id res chain seq x y z
N MET A 1 -28.14 2.52 -34.15
CA MET A 1 -28.35 1.97 -32.78
C MET A 1 -27.00 1.84 -32.08
N ASN A 2 -26.76 2.67 -31.08
CA ASN A 2 -25.41 3.05 -30.61
C ASN A 2 -24.90 2.14 -29.46
N ARG A 3 -24.05 1.16 -29.77
CA ARG A 3 -23.46 0.19 -28.81
C ARG A 3 -22.00 0.55 -28.48
N ASN A 4 -21.77 1.58 -27.66
CA ASN A 4 -20.38 1.93 -27.27
C ASN A 4 -20.23 2.63 -25.90
N LYS A 5 -21.05 2.29 -24.90
CA LYS A 5 -21.02 2.94 -23.57
C LYS A 5 -20.33 2.14 -22.44
N GLY A 6 -19.89 0.90 -22.68
CA GLY A 6 -19.37 0.01 -21.63
C GLY A 6 -17.84 -0.02 -21.47
N HIS A 7 -17.09 -0.02 -22.57
CA HIS A 7 -15.64 -0.26 -22.58
C HIS A 7 -14.77 0.94 -22.21
N GLN A 8 -15.35 2.14 -22.04
CA GLN A 8 -14.59 3.35 -21.68
C GLN A 8 -14.39 3.53 -20.16
N ARG A 9 -15.10 2.78 -19.30
CA ARG A 9 -15.10 3.05 -17.85
C ARG A 9 -13.88 2.52 -17.07
N GLY A 10 -13.14 1.56 -17.61
CA GLY A 10 -11.89 1.06 -17.00
C GLY A 10 -10.67 1.95 -17.29
N LYS A 11 -10.64 2.57 -18.49
CA LYS A 11 -9.61 3.54 -18.89
C LYS A 11 -9.89 4.95 -18.34
N SER A 12 -11.14 5.25 -17.97
CA SER A 12 -11.58 6.58 -17.50
C SER A 12 -11.10 6.99 -16.08
N LEU A 13 -10.55 6.09 -15.27
CA LEU A 13 -9.93 6.49 -13.99
C LEU A 13 -8.57 7.18 -14.20
N LYS A 14 -7.89 6.91 -15.32
CA LYS A 14 -6.58 7.51 -15.65
C LYS A 14 -6.69 8.98 -16.09
N HIS A 15 -7.85 9.41 -16.56
CA HIS A 15 -8.11 10.81 -16.97
C HIS A 15 -8.93 11.62 -15.95
N ARG A 16 -9.21 11.05 -14.77
CA ARG A 16 -9.87 11.82 -13.72
C ARG A 16 -8.88 12.81 -13.14
N ALA A 17 -9.22 14.10 -13.21
CA ALA A 17 -8.44 15.18 -12.62
C ALA A 17 -8.09 14.85 -11.16
N GLN A 18 -6.85 15.17 -10.76
CA GLN A 18 -6.23 14.71 -9.52
C GLN A 18 -7.06 15.11 -8.29
N ASP A 19 -7.74 16.26 -8.35
CA ASP A 19 -8.69 16.80 -7.37
C ASP A 19 -9.96 15.94 -7.18
N LYS A 20 -10.32 15.12 -8.17
CA LYS A 20 -11.47 14.20 -8.12
C LYS A 20 -11.05 12.76 -7.80
N ARG A 21 -9.76 12.46 -7.67
CA ARG A 21 -9.27 11.17 -7.18
C ARG A 21 -9.32 11.23 -5.65
N GLY A 22 -10.12 10.37 -5.03
CA GLY A 22 -10.22 10.26 -3.57
C GLY A 22 -8.97 9.61 -2.94
N GLY A 23 -7.79 10.15 -3.24
CA GLY A 23 -6.53 9.83 -2.57
C GLY A 23 -6.39 10.67 -1.31
N ASN A 24 -5.72 10.14 -0.29
CA ASN A 24 -5.24 11.00 0.78
C ASN A 24 -4.33 12.06 0.15
N SER A 25 -4.38 13.29 0.66
CA SER A 25 -3.44 14.34 0.23
C SER A 25 -2.02 13.79 0.25
N ALA A 26 -1.23 14.20 -0.75
CA ALA A 26 0.20 13.89 -0.92
C ALA A 26 1.05 14.49 0.22
N ALA A 27 0.68 14.26 1.49
CA ALA A 27 1.57 14.51 2.60
C ALA A 27 2.78 13.58 2.43
N GLU A 28 3.94 14.09 2.78
CA GLU A 28 5.20 13.41 2.57
C GLU A 28 5.27 12.08 3.34
N LEU A 29 6.12 11.18 2.85
CA LEU A 29 6.45 9.96 3.56
C LEU A 29 7.18 10.35 4.87
N PRO A 30 6.84 9.78 6.03
CA PRO A 30 7.60 10.01 7.25
C PRO A 30 9.09 9.75 7.02
N THR A 31 9.95 10.61 7.58
CA THR A 31 11.41 10.46 7.56
C THR A 31 11.89 9.86 8.88
N GLY A 32 12.99 9.12 8.85
CA GLY A 32 13.60 8.55 10.04
C GLY A 32 15.10 8.29 9.85
N PRO A 33 15.82 7.93 10.92
CA PRO A 33 17.24 7.64 10.86
C PRO A 33 17.54 6.41 10.00
N PRO A 34 18.78 6.23 9.51
CA PRO A 34 19.20 5.03 8.79
C PRO A 34 18.79 3.74 9.51
N GLY A 35 18.30 2.75 8.74
CA GLY A 35 17.81 1.48 9.27
C GLY A 35 16.41 1.52 9.90
N SER A 36 15.77 2.68 10.04
CA SER A 36 14.36 2.77 10.43
C SER A 36 13.42 2.37 9.28
N LEU A 37 12.19 1.96 9.60
CA LEU A 37 11.14 1.67 8.61
C LEU A 37 10.92 2.84 7.64
N ALA A 38 10.95 4.07 8.14
CA ALA A 38 10.78 5.28 7.35
C ALA A 38 11.91 5.46 6.32
N HIS A 39 13.15 5.31 6.77
CA HIS A 39 14.32 5.40 5.89
C HIS A 39 14.32 4.28 4.85
N GLU A 40 14.06 3.05 5.28
CA GLU A 40 14.03 1.90 4.39
C GLU A 40 12.87 1.95 3.37
N ALA A 41 11.73 2.52 3.75
CA ALA A 41 10.63 2.77 2.82
C ALA A 41 11.02 3.73 1.69
N ALA A 42 11.79 4.78 2.00
CA ALA A 42 12.31 5.69 0.97
C ALA A 42 13.26 4.96 0.00
N ARG A 43 14.23 4.22 0.54
CA ARG A 43 15.17 3.39 -0.26
C ARG A 43 14.45 2.38 -1.14
N TYR A 44 13.40 1.75 -0.62
CA TYR A 44 12.59 0.80 -1.38
C TYR A 44 11.92 1.48 -2.58
N LEU A 45 11.34 2.67 -2.41
CA LEU A 45 10.69 3.42 -3.48
C LEU A 45 11.70 3.85 -4.56
N GLU A 46 12.90 4.28 -4.17
CA GLU A 46 14.01 4.55 -5.10
C GLU A 46 14.41 3.30 -5.88
N ALA A 47 14.54 2.15 -5.20
CA ALA A 47 14.87 0.88 -5.85
C ALA A 47 13.80 0.46 -6.88
N LEU A 48 12.54 0.83 -6.70
CA LEU A 48 11.50 0.62 -7.71
C LEU A 48 11.64 1.56 -8.90
N ALA A 49 12.01 2.82 -8.68
CA ALA A 49 12.27 3.77 -9.75
C ALA A 49 13.42 3.30 -10.66
N VAL A 50 14.52 2.82 -10.06
CA VAL A 50 15.66 2.24 -10.80
C VAL A 50 15.24 1.03 -11.63
N LYS A 51 14.26 0.24 -11.15
CA LYS A 51 13.70 -0.92 -11.87
C LYS A 51 12.63 -0.54 -12.90
N ASN A 52 12.54 0.73 -13.27
CA ASN A 52 11.62 1.23 -14.28
C ASN A 52 10.13 1.01 -13.94
N HIS A 53 9.77 1.02 -12.64
CA HIS A 53 8.37 1.10 -12.26
C HIS A 53 7.80 2.48 -12.62
N THR A 54 6.58 2.51 -13.15
CA THR A 54 5.90 3.78 -13.49
C THR A 54 5.71 4.69 -12.26
N PRO A 55 5.74 6.02 -12.44
CA PRO A 55 5.50 6.98 -11.34
C PRO A 55 4.20 6.71 -10.58
N ASP A 56 3.12 6.40 -11.29
CA ASP A 56 1.81 6.04 -10.71
C ASP A 56 1.89 4.81 -9.78
N THR A 57 2.71 3.81 -10.15
CA THR A 57 2.90 2.61 -9.32
C THR A 57 3.69 2.93 -8.06
N ILE A 58 4.74 3.75 -8.19
CA ILE A 58 5.56 4.19 -7.06
C ILE A 58 4.71 5.01 -6.09
N GLU A 59 3.86 5.91 -6.60
CA GLU A 59 2.98 6.72 -5.77
C GLU A 59 1.94 5.88 -5.03
N GLY A 60 1.32 4.89 -5.71
CA GLY A 60 0.43 3.94 -5.04
C GLY A 60 1.12 3.15 -3.93
N ARG A 61 2.40 2.79 -4.09
CA ARG A 61 3.19 2.11 -3.06
C ARG A 61 3.61 3.07 -1.93
N ARG A 62 3.96 4.32 -2.26
CA ARG A 62 4.24 5.39 -1.28
C ARG A 62 3.03 5.62 -0.38
N ASP A 63 1.85 5.75 -0.96
CA ASP A 63 0.59 5.91 -0.23
C ASP A 63 0.28 4.72 0.70
N ALA A 64 0.60 3.50 0.25
CA ALA A 64 0.46 2.29 1.04
C ALA A 64 1.40 2.29 2.25
N LEU A 65 2.69 2.59 2.02
CA LEU A 65 3.72 2.63 3.05
C LEU A 65 3.49 3.75 4.06
N LYS A 66 3.11 4.94 3.60
CA LYS A 66 2.83 6.08 4.48
C LYS A 66 1.78 5.76 5.54
N VAL A 67 0.67 5.13 5.16
CA VAL A 67 -0.37 4.74 6.12
C VAL A 67 0.13 3.72 7.11
N PHE A 68 0.97 2.78 6.67
CA PHE A 68 1.61 1.82 7.57
C PHE A 68 2.59 2.51 8.54
N LEU A 69 3.46 3.39 8.04
CA LEU A 69 4.45 4.11 8.85
C LEU A 69 3.83 5.02 9.89
N LEU A 70 2.73 5.70 9.56
CA LEU A 70 1.98 6.50 10.53
C LEU A 70 1.39 5.60 11.63
N TRP A 71 0.79 4.46 11.23
CA TRP A 71 0.22 3.50 12.18
C TRP A 71 1.27 2.85 13.09
N THR A 72 2.45 2.53 12.56
CA THR A 72 3.55 1.99 13.37
C THR A 72 4.20 3.08 14.23
N GLY A 73 4.28 4.32 13.74
CA GLY A 73 4.80 5.47 14.47
C GLY A 73 4.00 5.81 15.72
N GLU A 74 2.67 5.73 15.67
CA GLU A 74 1.79 5.85 16.85
C GLU A 74 2.05 4.79 17.94
N ARG A 75 2.82 3.74 17.63
CA ARG A 75 3.10 2.58 18.48
C ARG A 75 4.59 2.42 18.78
N ASP A 76 5.40 3.42 18.43
CA ASP A 76 6.86 3.40 18.54
C ASP A 76 7.53 2.21 17.82
N LEU A 77 6.84 1.62 16.83
CA LEU A 77 7.34 0.54 16.01
C LEU A 77 8.10 1.12 14.82
N THR A 78 9.35 1.54 15.05
CA THR A 78 10.18 2.18 14.03
C THR A 78 11.27 1.25 13.46
N ASN A 79 11.65 0.20 14.20
CA ASN A 79 12.66 -0.77 13.79
C ASN A 79 12.04 -1.86 12.88
N PRO A 80 12.51 -2.03 11.63
CA PRO A 80 12.02 -3.06 10.72
C PRO A 80 12.14 -4.49 11.26
N ALA A 81 13.21 -4.79 12.00
CA ALA A 81 13.45 -6.13 12.56
C ALA A 81 12.50 -6.47 13.72
N ALA A 82 11.88 -5.47 14.34
CA ALA A 82 10.88 -5.67 15.38
C ALA A 82 9.48 -5.99 14.82
N ILE A 83 9.28 -5.86 13.50
CA ILE A 83 8.00 -6.16 12.88
C ILE A 83 7.84 -7.67 12.73
N THR A 84 6.75 -8.19 13.28
CA THR A 84 6.40 -9.61 13.26
C THR A 84 5.10 -9.84 12.48
N LYS A 85 4.83 -11.10 12.11
CA LYS A 85 3.55 -11.47 11.47
C LYS A 85 2.32 -11.02 12.27
N PRO A 86 2.23 -11.23 13.61
CA PRO A 86 1.11 -10.73 14.41
C PRO A 86 0.92 -9.20 14.35
N ILE A 87 2.00 -8.43 14.23
CA ILE A 87 1.92 -6.96 14.06
C ILE A 87 1.31 -6.63 12.69
N LEU A 88 1.73 -7.33 11.63
CA LEU A 88 1.15 -7.14 10.29
C LEU A 88 -0.33 -7.54 10.24
N GLU A 89 -0.73 -8.60 10.93
CA GLU A 89 -2.15 -8.98 11.07
C GLU A 89 -2.95 -7.95 11.89
N SER A 90 -2.32 -7.33 12.89
CA SER A 90 -2.92 -6.20 13.62
C SER A 90 -3.15 -5.01 12.70
N TYR A 91 -2.19 -4.69 11.82
CA TYR A 91 -2.36 -3.68 10.79
C TYR A 91 -3.46 -4.04 9.78
N GLN A 92 -3.56 -5.30 9.37
CA GLN A 92 -4.66 -5.78 8.53
C GLN A 92 -6.02 -5.57 9.20
N ARG A 93 -6.17 -5.88 10.49
CA ARG A 93 -7.39 -5.60 11.26
C ARG A 93 -7.66 -4.09 11.37
N HIS A 94 -6.63 -3.27 11.53
CA HIS A 94 -6.75 -1.81 11.51
C HIS A 94 -7.32 -1.32 10.16
N LEU A 95 -6.79 -1.79 9.03
CA LEU A 95 -7.32 -1.44 7.70
C LEU A 95 -8.77 -1.87 7.49
N TRP A 96 -9.19 -3.01 8.06
CA TRP A 96 -10.57 -3.49 8.02
C TRP A 96 -11.52 -2.62 8.87
N ARG A 97 -11.06 -2.17 10.04
CA ARG A 97 -11.81 -1.27 10.93
C ARG A 97 -11.84 0.17 10.43
N TRP A 98 -10.94 0.55 9.52
CA TRP A 98 -10.85 1.90 8.96
C TRP A 98 -12.21 2.36 8.40
N ARG A 99 -12.60 3.59 8.77
CA ARG A 99 -13.74 4.30 8.19
C ARG A 99 -13.25 5.57 7.51
N LYS A 100 -13.64 5.74 6.24
CA LYS A 100 -13.38 6.98 5.51
C LYS A 100 -14.22 8.11 6.10
N LYS A 101 -13.94 9.37 5.74
CA LYS A 101 -14.73 10.54 6.16
C LYS A 101 -16.24 10.39 5.91
N ASN A 102 -16.62 9.64 4.87
CA ASN A 102 -18.03 9.36 4.55
C ASN A 102 -18.62 8.14 5.30
N GLY A 103 -18.00 7.70 6.40
CA GLY A 103 -18.45 6.56 7.22
C GLY A 103 -18.29 5.19 6.55
N LYS A 104 -17.94 5.11 5.26
CA LYS A 104 -17.81 3.83 4.55
C LYS A 104 -16.49 3.12 4.89
N PRO A 105 -16.46 1.78 4.92
CA PRO A 105 -15.23 1.02 5.09
C PRO A 105 -14.25 1.27 3.93
N LEU A 106 -12.97 0.97 4.18
CA LEU A 106 -11.96 0.91 3.14
C LEU A 106 -12.28 -0.26 2.18
N GLY A 107 -12.25 -0.03 0.87
CA GLY A 107 -12.59 -1.08 -0.10
C GLY A 107 -11.61 -2.26 -0.04
N ILE A 108 -12.10 -3.48 -0.27
CA ILE A 108 -11.27 -4.70 -0.16
C ILE A 108 -10.08 -4.67 -1.13
N SER A 109 -10.28 -4.16 -2.34
CA SER A 109 -9.18 -3.98 -3.30
C SER A 109 -8.08 -3.05 -2.78
N THR A 110 -8.45 -1.97 -2.08
CA THR A 110 -7.48 -1.04 -1.47
C THR A 110 -6.75 -1.70 -0.30
N GLN A 111 -7.47 -2.44 0.55
CA GLN A 111 -6.85 -3.21 1.63
C GLN A 111 -5.84 -4.22 1.10
N ARG A 112 -6.21 -5.02 0.09
CA ARG A 112 -5.31 -5.96 -0.59
C ARG A 112 -4.10 -5.27 -1.19
N GLY A 113 -4.27 -4.13 -1.86
CA GLY A 113 -3.16 -3.37 -2.47
C GLY A 113 -2.15 -2.86 -1.44
N ARG A 114 -2.65 -2.35 -0.30
CA ARG A 114 -1.81 -1.91 0.82
C ARG A 114 -1.01 -3.06 1.41
N LEU A 115 -1.67 -4.18 1.71
CA LEU A 115 -1.01 -5.37 2.26
C LEU A 115 -0.04 -6.03 1.28
N GLY A 116 -0.38 -6.05 -0.02
CA GLY A 116 0.52 -6.52 -1.07
C GLY A 116 1.80 -5.69 -1.15
N THR A 117 1.68 -4.36 -1.02
CA THR A 117 2.86 -3.48 -0.96
C THR A 117 3.73 -3.81 0.25
N LEU A 118 3.15 -4.12 1.42
CA LEU A 118 3.93 -4.54 2.58
C LEU A 118 4.64 -5.87 2.34
N LYS A 119 4.00 -6.85 1.71
CA LYS A 119 4.66 -8.12 1.36
C LYS A 119 5.88 -7.89 0.46
N ASP A 120 5.74 -7.04 -0.56
CA ASP A 120 6.84 -6.70 -1.46
C ASP A 120 7.95 -5.94 -0.74
N PHE A 121 7.59 -4.99 0.12
CA PHE A 121 8.53 -4.18 0.90
C PHE A 121 9.36 -5.03 1.86
N PHE A 122 8.74 -5.86 2.71
CA PHE A 122 9.47 -6.72 3.63
C PHE A 122 10.26 -7.83 2.91
N SER A 123 9.80 -8.29 1.75
CA SER A 123 10.60 -9.16 0.88
C SER A 123 11.85 -8.45 0.37
N TRP A 124 11.75 -7.18 -0.02
CA TRP A 124 12.89 -6.37 -0.44
C TRP A 124 13.87 -6.15 0.71
N LEU A 125 13.39 -5.83 1.92
CA LEU A 125 14.26 -5.66 3.10
C LEU A 125 15.09 -6.90 3.41
N ALA A 126 14.45 -8.08 3.38
CA ALA A 126 15.16 -9.34 3.58
C ALA A 126 16.23 -9.56 2.50
N LYS A 127 15.94 -9.25 1.23
CA LYS A 127 16.91 -9.32 0.12
C LYS A 127 18.06 -8.33 0.25
N GLN A 128 17.86 -7.20 0.95
CA GLN A 128 18.92 -6.23 1.22
C GLN A 128 19.69 -6.55 2.52
N ASN A 129 19.40 -7.68 3.19
CA ASN A 129 19.93 -8.02 4.51
C ASN A 129 19.63 -6.96 5.59
N ALA A 130 18.60 -6.13 5.40
CA ALA A 130 18.17 -5.12 6.38
C ALA A 130 17.38 -5.76 7.53
N ILE A 131 16.80 -6.93 7.31
CA ILE A 131 16.14 -7.76 8.32
C ILE A 131 16.56 -9.22 8.13
N PRO A 132 16.62 -10.03 9.21
CA PRO A 132 17.07 -11.41 9.14
C PRO A 132 16.06 -12.34 8.44
N ALA A 133 14.77 -12.01 8.50
CA ALA A 133 13.71 -12.81 7.89
C ALA A 133 12.55 -11.91 7.45
N ASN A 134 11.78 -12.34 6.45
CA ASN A 134 10.61 -11.61 5.95
C ASN A 134 9.36 -11.93 6.80
N PRO A 135 8.87 -11.02 7.67
CA PRO A 135 7.69 -11.27 8.50
C PRO A 135 6.38 -11.34 7.71
N ALA A 136 6.38 -10.91 6.44
CA ALA A 136 5.20 -10.84 5.59
C ALA A 136 5.04 -12.04 4.64
N SER A 137 5.95 -13.03 4.66
CA SER A 137 5.90 -14.19 3.75
C SER A 137 4.56 -14.93 3.87
N GLU A 138 4.16 -15.24 5.11
CA GLU A 138 2.94 -15.98 5.46
C GLU A 138 1.72 -15.07 5.73
N LEU A 139 1.81 -13.78 5.38
CA LEU A 139 0.68 -12.87 5.55
C LEU A 139 -0.41 -13.17 4.51
N GLU A 140 -1.61 -13.52 4.97
CA GLU A 140 -2.76 -13.83 4.11
C GLU A 140 -3.50 -12.56 3.67
N LEU A 141 -3.75 -12.44 2.36
CA LEU A 141 -4.45 -11.29 1.79
C LEU A 141 -5.98 -11.49 1.82
N PRO A 142 -6.78 -10.45 2.17
CA PRO A 142 -8.25 -10.55 2.19
C PRO A 142 -8.81 -11.02 0.86
N ARG A 143 -9.72 -12.01 0.81
CA ARG A 143 -10.25 -12.56 -0.46
C ARG A 143 -10.75 -11.47 -1.43
N PRO A 144 -10.47 -11.56 -2.74
CA PRO A 144 -10.92 -10.56 -3.70
C PRO A 144 -12.45 -10.53 -3.76
N GLU A 145 -13.00 -9.33 -3.93
CA GLU A 145 -14.44 -9.17 -4.21
C GLU A 145 -14.78 -9.88 -5.53
N LYS A 146 -15.81 -10.73 -5.50
CA LYS A 146 -16.33 -11.39 -6.71
C LYS A 146 -16.96 -10.31 -7.59
N ARG A 147 -16.28 -9.92 -8.67
CA ARG A 147 -16.84 -9.02 -9.68
C ARG A 147 -17.42 -9.88 -10.79
N LEU A 148 -18.68 -9.65 -11.13
CA LEU A 148 -19.28 -10.29 -12.30
C LEU A 148 -18.49 -9.86 -13.55
N PRO A 149 -18.22 -10.80 -14.48
CA PRO A 149 -17.62 -10.45 -15.76
C PRO A 149 -18.47 -9.37 -16.42
N LYS A 150 -17.81 -8.36 -16.98
CA LYS A 150 -18.50 -7.39 -17.84
C LYS A 150 -18.44 -7.96 -19.26
N GLU A 151 -19.60 -8.24 -19.84
CA GLU A 151 -19.77 -8.46 -21.28
C GLU A 151 -19.29 -7.25 -22.09
#